data_AF-A0A1J3D2G8-F1
#
_entry.id   AF-A0A1J3D2G8-F1
#
_cell.length_a   1.000
_cell.length_b   1.000
_cell.length_c   1.000
_cell.angle_alpha   90.00
_cell.angle_beta   90.00
_cell.angle_gamma   90.00
#
_symmetry.space_group_name_H-M   'P 1'
#
loop_
_entity.id
_entity.type
_entity.pdbx_description
1 polymer ?
#
loop_
_entity_poly.entity_id
_entity_poly.type
_entity_poly.pdbx_seq_one_letter_code
_entity_poly.pdbx_strand_id
1 'polypeptide(L)'
;QIPAAVAPPSSVVHHQLSLFSSSETIKEAKQLHCLSLKTATFNLSSVSSRLLSLYTSSPINDLIYARSVFDTIQSPSLPLWNMMIKCYVENHRSHDAVCLFSDLLSEFSPDNFTLPCVLKGC
;
A
#
# COMPACT_ATOMS: atom_id res chain seq x y z
N GLN A 1 -19.90 -22.82 -10.33
CA GLN A 1 -18.85 -22.20 -11.15
C GLN A 1 -18.99 -20.70 -11.00
N ILE A 2 -18.00 -20.03 -10.40
CA ILE A 2 -17.94 -18.57 -10.36
C ILE A 2 -17.60 -18.11 -11.79
N PRO A 3 -18.33 -17.18 -12.42
CA PRO A 3 -18.04 -16.75 -13.78
C PRO A 3 -16.64 -16.15 -13.82
N ALA A 4 -15.89 -16.42 -14.89
CA ALA A 4 -14.63 -15.72 -15.16
C ALA A 4 -14.89 -14.22 -15.01
N ALA A 5 -14.25 -13.60 -14.01
CA ALA A 5 -14.43 -12.18 -13.72
C ALA A 5 -14.07 -11.40 -14.98
N VAL A 6 -15.08 -10.82 -15.63
CA VAL A 6 -14.88 -9.90 -16.74
C VAL A 6 -13.96 -8.80 -16.21
N ALA A 7 -12.81 -8.61 -16.87
CA ALA A 7 -11.86 -7.60 -16.47
C ALA A 7 -12.58 -6.25 -16.36
N PRO A 8 -12.41 -5.51 -15.25
CA PRO A 8 -13.11 -4.26 -15.04
C PRO A 8 -12.79 -3.27 -16.18
N PRO A 9 -13.76 -2.44 -16.61
CA PRO A 9 -13.54 -1.50 -17.70
C PRO A 9 -12.39 -0.55 -17.38
N SER A 10 -11.54 -0.26 -18.37
CA SER A 10 -10.39 0.66 -18.20
C SER A 10 -10.82 2.04 -17.68
N SER A 11 -12.00 2.52 -18.08
CA SER A 11 -12.60 3.78 -17.60
C SER A 11 -12.83 3.80 -16.09
N VAL A 12 -13.22 2.68 -15.49
CA VAL A 12 -13.43 2.55 -14.04
C VAL A 12 -12.10 2.68 -13.30
N VAL A 13 -11.07 2.01 -13.81
CA VAL A 13 -9.71 2.06 -13.22
C VAL A 13 -9.13 3.47 -13.32
N HIS A 14 -9.22 4.13 -14.48
CA HIS A 14 -8.73 5.50 -14.66
C HIS A 14 -9.45 6.50 -13.75
N HIS A 15 -10.77 6.39 -13.64
CA HIS A 15 -11.54 7.24 -12.75
C HIS A 15 -11.13 7.04 -11.29
N GLN A 16 -11.00 5.78 -10.83
CA GLN A 16 -10.51 5.47 -9.49
C GLN A 16 -9.11 6.07 -9.22
N LEU A 17 -8.16 5.87 -10.14
CA LEU A 17 -6.81 6.45 -10.05
C LEU A 17 -6.83 7.98 -9.95
N SER A 18 -7.73 8.65 -10.66
CA SER A 18 -7.89 10.10 -10.52
C SER A 18 -8.39 10.51 -9.13
N LEU A 19 -9.35 9.79 -8.54
CA LEU A 19 -9.86 10.09 -7.20
C LEU A 19 -8.83 9.86 -6.10
N PHE A 20 -7.97 8.85 -6.27
CA PHE A 20 -6.85 8.60 -5.37
C PHE A 20 -5.83 9.76 -5.35
N SER A 21 -5.78 10.62 -6.38
CA SER A 21 -4.84 11.74 -6.44
C SER A 21 -5.25 12.95 -5.59
N SER A 22 -6.54 13.06 -5.25
CA SER A 22 -7.12 14.19 -4.51
C SER A 22 -7.65 13.82 -3.12
N SER A 23 -7.43 12.59 -2.66
CA SER A 23 -7.97 12.11 -1.38
C SER A 23 -6.99 12.40 -0.24
N GLU A 24 -7.48 13.07 0.80
CA GLU A 24 -6.65 13.47 1.95
C GLU A 24 -7.19 12.90 3.27
N THR A 25 -8.40 12.34 3.28
CA THR A 25 -9.05 11.86 4.50
C THR A 25 -9.14 10.34 4.58
N ILE A 26 -9.12 9.82 5.81
CA ILE A 26 -9.35 8.38 6.06
C ILE A 26 -10.72 7.90 5.57
N LYS A 27 -11.73 8.79 5.56
CA LYS A 27 -13.07 8.48 5.07
C LYS A 27 -13.05 8.23 3.56
N GLU A 28 -12.40 9.10 2.80
CA GLU A 28 -12.24 8.95 1.35
C GLU A 28 -11.41 7.71 1.00
N ALA A 29 -10.31 7.47 1.72
CA ALA A 29 -9.50 6.26 1.53
C ALA A 29 -10.33 4.97 1.72
N LYS A 30 -11.14 4.90 2.78
CA LYS A 30 -12.05 3.77 3.01
C LYS A 30 -13.14 3.65 1.94
N GLN A 31 -13.68 4.75 1.45
CA GLN A 31 -14.66 4.74 0.35
C GLN A 31 -14.03 4.21 -0.94
N LEU A 32 -12.82 4.64 -1.29
CA LEU A 32 -12.09 4.17 -2.47
C LEU A 32 -11.67 2.70 -2.34
N HIS A 33 -11.25 2.27 -1.15
CA HIS A 33 -10.98 0.87 -0.87
C HIS A 33 -12.25 0.04 -1.08
N CYS A 34 -13.39 0.43 -0.48
CA CYS A 34 -14.66 -0.26 -0.66
C CYS A 34 -15.11 -0.28 -2.13
N LEU A 35 -14.91 0.83 -2.86
CA LEU A 35 -15.19 0.91 -4.29
C LEU A 35 -14.34 -0.09 -5.08
N SER A 36 -13.04 -0.19 -4.79
CA SER A 36 -12.13 -1.12 -5.47
C SER A 36 -12.52 -2.60 -5.29
N LEU A 37 -13.05 -2.95 -4.11
CA LEU A 37 -13.59 -4.28 -3.83
C LEU A 37 -14.88 -4.51 -4.63
N LYS A 38 -15.80 -3.54 -4.62
CA LYS A 38 -17.07 -3.63 -5.36
C LYS A 38 -16.88 -3.73 -6.88
N THR A 39 -15.85 -3.10 -7.42
CA THR A 39 -15.53 -3.13 -8.85
C THR A 39 -14.56 -4.24 -9.22
N ALA A 40 -14.17 -5.11 -8.27
CA ALA A 40 -13.15 -6.15 -8.45
C ALA A 40 -11.82 -5.64 -9.04
N THR A 41 -11.46 -4.38 -8.77
CA THR A 41 -10.22 -3.74 -9.23
C THR A 41 -9.10 -3.79 -8.19
N PHE A 42 -9.40 -4.19 -6.95
CA PHE A 42 -8.45 -4.21 -5.83
C PHE A 42 -7.16 -5.00 -6.13
N ASN A 43 -7.27 -6.15 -6.81
CA ASN A 43 -6.11 -7.00 -7.15
C ASN A 43 -5.21 -6.41 -8.24
N LEU A 44 -5.61 -5.31 -8.89
CA LEU A 44 -4.74 -4.64 -9.84
C LEU A 44 -3.60 -3.96 -9.09
N SER A 45 -2.35 -4.24 -9.51
CA SER A 45 -1.15 -3.69 -8.88
C SER A 45 -1.19 -2.16 -8.78
N SER A 46 -1.71 -1.47 -9.79
CA SER A 46 -1.85 0.00 -9.77
C SER A 46 -2.82 0.50 -8.68
N VAL A 47 -3.92 -0.22 -8.44
CA VAL A 47 -4.96 0.14 -7.46
C VAL A 47 -4.49 -0.17 -6.05
N SER A 48 -4.00 -1.38 -5.79
CA SER A 48 -3.46 -1.79 -4.49
C SER A 48 -2.26 -0.93 -4.07
N SER A 49 -1.33 -0.64 -4.99
CA SER A 49 -0.20 0.28 -4.73
C SER A 49 -0.68 1.67 -4.33
N ARG A 50 -1.74 2.16 -4.99
CA ARG A 50 -2.28 3.49 -4.69
C ARG A 50 -3.06 3.53 -3.38
N LEU A 51 -3.78 2.46 -3.05
CA LEU A 51 -4.42 2.28 -1.75
C LEU A 51 -3.40 2.25 -0.62
N LEU A 52 -2.31 1.50 -0.79
CA LEU A 52 -1.20 1.50 0.16
C LEU A 52 -0.67 2.92 0.36
N SER A 53 -0.37 3.61 -0.74
CA SER A 53 0.10 5.00 -0.70
C SER A 53 -0.83 5.93 0.04
N LEU A 54 -2.16 5.77 -0.06
CA LEU A 54 -3.10 6.57 0.72
C LEU A 54 -3.00 6.24 2.22
N TYR A 55 -3.04 4.96 2.59
CA TYR A 55 -3.05 4.58 4.00
C TYR A 55 -1.74 4.89 4.71
N THR A 56 -0.60 4.91 4.00
CA THR A 56 0.70 5.31 4.56
C THR A 56 0.97 6.82 4.44
N SER A 57 0.14 7.57 3.72
CA SER A 57 0.31 9.02 3.57
C SER A 57 0.00 9.71 4.89
N SER A 58 0.81 10.69 5.28
CA SER A 58 0.33 11.74 6.19
C SER A 58 -0.69 12.59 5.43
N PRO A 59 -1.90 12.88 5.97
CA PRO A 59 -2.31 12.81 7.38
C PRO A 59 -3.02 11.53 7.83
N ILE A 60 -3.20 10.52 6.97
CA ILE A 60 -3.97 9.30 7.29
C ILE A 60 -3.17 8.36 8.20
N ASN A 61 -1.99 7.95 7.75
CA ASN A 61 -1.05 7.07 8.44
C ASN A 61 -1.72 5.90 9.22
N ASP A 62 -2.67 5.22 8.58
CA ASP A 62 -3.41 4.10 9.18
C ASP A 62 -2.64 2.79 8.95
N LEU A 63 -1.78 2.46 9.91
CA LEU A 63 -0.89 1.30 9.82
C LEU A 63 -1.63 -0.03 9.63
N ILE A 64 -2.81 -0.18 10.25
CA ILE A 64 -3.58 -1.43 10.19
C ILE A 64 -4.08 -1.65 8.77
N TYR A 65 -4.71 -0.63 8.18
CA TYR A 65 -5.17 -0.73 6.80
C TYR A 65 -4.00 -0.81 5.82
N ALA A 66 -2.92 -0.05 6.03
CA ALA A 66 -1.71 -0.13 5.20
C ALA A 66 -1.14 -1.55 5.16
N ARG A 67 -0.96 -2.20 6.32
CA ARG A 67 -0.50 -3.59 6.40
C ARG A 67 -1.45 -4.54 5.67
N SER A 68 -2.76 -4.42 5.93
CA SER A 68 -3.75 -5.30 5.30
C SER A 68 -3.74 -5.19 3.77
N VAL A 69 -3.54 -3.99 3.21
CA VAL A 69 -3.41 -3.81 1.76
C VAL A 69 -2.09 -4.40 1.28
N PHE A 70 -0.98 -4.13 1.96
CA PHE A 70 0.33 -4.67 1.60
C PHE A 70 0.34 -6.20 1.55
N ASP A 71 -0.30 -6.88 2.52
CA ASP A 71 -0.42 -8.35 2.59
C ASP A 71 -1.11 -8.98 1.38
N THR A 72 -1.93 -8.21 0.66
CA THR A 72 -2.65 -8.71 -0.52
C THR A 72 -1.84 -8.57 -1.82
N ILE A 73 -0.71 -7.86 -1.79
CA ILE A 73 0.14 -7.64 -2.95
C ILE A 73 1.11 -8.81 -3.06
N GLN A 74 0.93 -9.66 -4.07
CA GLN A 74 1.71 -10.90 -4.25
C GLN A 74 3.20 -10.64 -4.55
N SER A 75 3.55 -9.52 -5.16
CA SER A 75 4.93 -9.17 -5.52
C SER A 75 5.13 -7.66 -5.39
N PRO A 76 5.27 -7.16 -4.14
CA PRO A 76 5.42 -5.73 -3.91
C PRO A 76 6.74 -5.22 -4.48
N SER A 77 6.69 -4.08 -5.15
CA SER A 77 7.90 -3.41 -5.63
C SER A 77 8.66 -2.75 -4.48
N LEU A 78 9.97 -2.52 -4.65
CA LEU A 78 10.81 -1.87 -3.64
C LEU A 78 10.22 -0.56 -3.06
N PRO A 79 9.59 0.33 -3.87
CA PRO A 79 8.91 1.50 -3.31
C PRO A 79 7.78 1.18 -2.31
N LEU A 80 7.04 0.09 -2.51
CA LEU A 80 5.95 -0.32 -1.60
C LEU A 80 6.53 -0.86 -0.28
N TRP A 81 7.62 -1.61 -0.34
CA TRP A 81 8.36 -2.02 0.85
C TRP A 81 8.85 -0.83 1.65
N ASN A 82 9.52 0.12 0.99
CA ASN A 82 10.04 1.35 1.60
C ASN A 82 8.91 2.16 2.27
N MET A 83 7.76 2.26 1.60
CA MET A 83 6.58 2.94 2.10
C MET A 83 6.01 2.28 3.37
N MET A 84 5.96 0.95 3.41
CA MET A 84 5.49 0.20 4.57
C MET A 84 6.49 0.26 5.74
N ILE A 85 7.79 0.13 5.49
CA ILE A 85 8.87 0.30 6.49
C ILE A 85 8.77 1.69 7.11
N LYS A 86 8.65 2.73 6.28
CA LYS A 86 8.47 4.11 6.75
C LYS A 86 7.23 4.25 7.63
N CYS A 87 6.10 3.68 7.22
CA CYS A 87 4.85 3.72 7.99
C CYS A 87 5.02 3.06 9.36
N TYR A 88 5.72 1.92 9.46
CA TYR A 88 6.04 1.31 10.75
C TYR A 88 6.90 2.22 11.64
N VAL A 89 7.94 2.84 11.08
CA VAL A 89 8.82 3.77 11.81
C VAL A 89 8.05 4.98 12.31
N GLU A 90 7.19 5.59 11.48
CA GLU A 90 6.36 6.75 11.84
C GLU A 90 5.30 6.41 12.90
N ASN A 91 4.92 5.14 13.04
CA ASN A 91 4.01 4.65 14.08
C ASN A 91 4.72 4.07 15.31
N HIS A 92 6.02 4.30 15.48
CA HIS A 92 6.82 3.79 16.61
C HIS A 92 6.82 2.25 16.72
N ARG A 93 6.76 1.55 15.60
CA ARG A 93 6.75 0.08 15.49
C ARG A 93 8.08 -0.44 14.94
N SER A 94 9.17 -0.07 15.61
CA SER A 94 10.54 -0.29 15.14
C SER A 94 10.89 -1.76 14.96
N HIS A 95 10.44 -2.63 15.87
CA HIS A 95 10.64 -4.08 15.74
C HIS A 95 10.03 -4.60 14.44
N ASP A 96 8.78 -4.21 14.14
CA ASP A 96 8.09 -4.65 12.92
C ASP A 96 8.75 -4.06 11.65
N ALA A 97 9.27 -2.83 11.72
CA ALA A 97 10.05 -2.23 10.64
C ALA A 97 11.32 -3.05 10.34
N VAL A 98 12.03 -3.49 11.38
CA VAL A 98 13.25 -4.32 11.24
C VAL A 98 12.92 -5.71 10.71
N CYS A 99 11.84 -6.35 11.18
CA CYS A 99 11.38 -7.62 10.63
C CYS A 99 11.07 -7.49 9.13
N LEU A 100 10.30 -6.45 8.75
CA LEU A 100 9.95 -6.23 7.35
C LEU A 100 11.17 -5.89 6.49
N PHE A 101 12.15 -5.16 7.03
CA PHE A 101 13.41 -4.92 6.36
C PHE A 101 14.18 -6.23 6.12
N SER A 102 14.22 -7.13 7.11
CA SER A 102 14.83 -8.46 6.95
C SER A 102 14.16 -9.26 5.84
N ASP A 103 12.83 -9.20 5.74
CA ASP A 103 12.09 -9.86 4.66
C ASP A 103 12.46 -9.24 3.29
N LEU A 104 12.54 -7.91 3.21
CA LEU A 104 12.99 -7.21 2.01
C LEU A 104 14.38 -7.68 1.55
N LEU A 105 15.33 -7.90 2.47
CA LEU A 105 16.69 -8.35 2.13
C LEU A 105 16.71 -9.74 1.47
N SER A 106 15.67 -10.55 1.66
CA SER A 106 15.54 -11.84 0.99
C SER A 106 15.07 -11.73 -0.47
N GLU A 107 14.45 -10.62 -0.83
CA GLU A 107 13.86 -10.40 -2.16
C GLU A 107 14.58 -9.31 -2.98
N PHE A 108 15.13 -8.28 -2.33
CA PHE A 108 15.69 -7.09 -2.96
C PHE A 108 16.96 -6.59 -2.27
N SER A 109 17.80 -5.89 -3.05
CA SER A 109 18.82 -5.01 -2.47
C SER A 109 18.14 -3.72 -2.00
N PRO A 110 18.32 -3.31 -0.72
CA PRO A 110 17.80 -2.05 -0.23
C PRO A 110 18.45 -0.88 -0.97
N ASP A 111 17.72 0.23 -1.07
CA ASP A 111 18.24 1.46 -1.66
C ASP A 111 18.78 2.42 -0.59
N ASN A 112 19.28 3.57 -1.04
CA ASN A 112 19.81 4.62 -0.15
C ASN A 112 18.73 5.24 0.75
N PHE A 113 17.45 4.89 0.58
CA PHE A 113 16.34 5.33 1.43
C PHE A 113 16.03 4.30 2.53
N THR A 114 16.08 3.01 2.21
CA THR A 114 15.63 1.94 3.12
C THR A 114 16.42 1.94 4.44
N LEU A 115 17.76 1.91 4.38
CA LEU A 115 18.60 1.73 5.57
C LEU A 115 18.55 2.94 6.53
N PRO A 116 18.69 4.20 6.08
CA PRO A 116 18.52 5.35 6.97
C PRO A 116 17.13 5.42 7.61
N CYS A 117 16.08 4.99 6.89
CA CYS A 117 14.72 4.97 7.42
C CYS A 117 14.59 4.01 8.61
N VAL A 118 15.11 2.80 8.48
CA VAL A 118 15.10 1.79 9.56
C VAL A 118 15.92 2.27 10.76
N LEU A 119 17.13 2.81 10.52
CA LEU A 119 18.00 3.31 11.59
C LEU A 119 17.37 4.45 12.39
N LYS A 120 16.56 5.31 11.77
CA LYS A 120 15.82 6.37 12.47
C LYS A 120 14.76 5.82 13.43
N GLY A 121 14.26 4.61 13.19
CA GLY A 121 13.27 3.97 14.05
C GLY A 121 13.85 3.32 15.31
N CYS A 122 15.16 3.05 15.34
CA CYS A 122 15.85 2.44 16.48
C CYS A 122 16.38 3.49 17.46
#